data_AF-A0A949ZWE2-F1
#
_entry.id   AF-A0A949ZWE2-F1
#
_cell.length_a   1.000
_cell.length_b   1.000
_cell.length_c   1.000
_cell.angle_alpha   90.00
_cell.angle_beta   90.00
_cell.angle_gamma   90.00
#
_symmetry.space_group_name_H-M   'P 1'
#
loop_
_entity.id
_entity.type
_entity.pdbx_description
1 polymer ?
#
loop_
_entity_poly.entity_id
_entity_poly.type
_entity_poly.pdbx_seq_one_letter_code
_entity_poly.pdbx_strand_id
1 'polypeptide(L)'
;MTELLMAAEAGATIVTANRHAARSLRLAYDRRQAELGHEAWPSPDIIAWPGLMQRLWREAVIQGRAAGAILSAIQERALWQDEIAAGGSTNPAALAPGAVRAWRLLQEYAVPSLPPDGRSEPDYSVIAAEIQESAETAAFWGWCERIRQRLRDRGLISASALPALVARIILDSAASLPSEMIACGFDELTPQERAVISALRARGVKWSEAPCAAPRGPVRACRAADPLREIEAAARWARAQLE
;
A
#
# COMPACT_ATOMS: atom_id res chain seq x y z
N MET A 1 1.90 -19.96 10.48
CA MET A 1 0.52 -19.99 9.94
C MET A 1 -0.49 -20.22 11.04
N THR A 2 -0.44 -21.34 11.78
CA THR A 2 -1.39 -21.67 12.87
C THR A 2 -1.51 -20.59 13.93
N GLU A 3 -0.40 -19.98 14.36
CA GLU A 3 -0.39 -18.89 15.35
C GLU A 3 -1.19 -17.66 14.88
N LEU A 4 -1.06 -17.27 13.60
CA LEU A 4 -1.82 -16.16 13.01
C LEU A 4 -3.32 -16.46 12.99
N LEU A 5 -3.70 -17.70 12.69
CA LEU A 5 -5.11 -18.11 12.68
C LEU A 5 -5.71 -18.10 14.09
N MET A 6 -4.97 -18.59 15.09
CA MET A 6 -5.39 -18.55 16.50
C MET A 6 -5.49 -17.11 17.03
N ALA A 7 -4.54 -16.24 16.66
CA ALA A 7 -4.61 -14.83 17.04
C ALA A 7 -5.83 -14.13 16.39
N ALA A 8 -6.12 -14.44 15.13
CA ALA A 8 -7.31 -13.93 14.44
C ALA A 8 -8.61 -14.41 15.11
N GLU A 9 -8.64 -15.66 15.59
CA GLU A 9 -9.75 -16.23 16.35
C GLU A 9 -9.92 -15.59 17.73
N ALA A 10 -8.81 -15.23 18.38
CA ALA A 10 -8.79 -14.47 19.64
C ALA A 10 -9.19 -12.99 19.47
N GLY A 11 -9.48 -12.54 18.25
CA GLY A 11 -9.94 -11.18 17.95
C GLY A 11 -8.84 -10.19 17.57
N ALA A 12 -7.60 -10.64 17.36
CA ALA A 12 -6.54 -9.76 16.85
C ALA A 12 -6.76 -9.39 15.38
N THR A 13 -6.41 -8.17 15.01
CA THR A 13 -6.38 -7.76 13.59
C THR A 13 -5.10 -8.27 12.93
N ILE A 14 -5.21 -9.14 11.93
CA ILE A 14 -4.07 -9.59 11.13
C ILE A 14 -3.89 -8.68 9.93
N VAL A 15 -2.73 -8.06 9.82
CA VAL A 15 -2.39 -7.13 8.75
C VAL A 15 -1.40 -7.79 7.79
N THR A 16 -1.77 -7.91 6.51
CA THR A 16 -0.90 -8.48 5.48
C THR A 16 -0.33 -7.39 4.57
N ALA A 17 0.86 -7.59 4.01
CA ALA A 17 1.43 -6.62 3.07
C ALA A 17 0.58 -6.43 1.80
N ASN A 18 -0.09 -7.49 1.33
CA ASN A 18 -0.89 -7.44 0.11
C ASN A 18 -2.20 -8.24 0.21
N ARG A 19 -3.12 -7.97 -0.74
CA ARG A 19 -4.45 -8.59 -0.79
C ARG A 19 -4.41 -10.10 -1.03
N HIS A 20 -3.41 -10.58 -1.76
CA HIS A 20 -3.25 -12.00 -2.03
C HIS A 20 -2.96 -12.77 -0.72
N ALA A 21 -2.03 -12.27 0.10
CA ALA A 21 -1.73 -12.83 1.41
C ALA A 21 -2.95 -12.81 2.35
N ALA A 22 -3.70 -11.69 2.41
CA ALA A 22 -4.93 -11.62 3.20
C ALA A 22 -5.96 -12.68 2.77
N ARG A 23 -6.15 -12.85 1.45
CA ARG A 23 -7.06 -13.87 0.90
C ARG A 23 -6.59 -15.29 1.23
N SER A 24 -5.31 -15.59 1.08
CA SER A 24 -4.76 -16.90 1.40
C SER A 24 -4.92 -17.25 2.88
N LEU A 25 -4.68 -16.28 3.79
CA LEU A 25 -4.92 -16.46 5.22
C LEU A 25 -6.39 -16.67 5.54
N ARG A 26 -7.29 -15.93 4.89
CA ARG A 26 -8.74 -16.10 5.03
C ARG A 26 -9.17 -17.52 4.68
N LEU A 27 -8.74 -18.01 3.51
CA LEU A 27 -9.07 -19.35 3.05
C LEU A 27 -8.49 -20.44 3.97
N ALA A 28 -7.29 -20.22 4.54
CA ALA A 28 -6.70 -21.13 5.51
C ALA A 28 -7.49 -21.16 6.83
N TYR A 29 -7.98 -20.01 7.28
CA TYR A 29 -8.87 -19.91 8.43
C TYR A 29 -10.18 -20.68 8.18
N ASP A 30 -10.84 -20.39 7.06
CA ASP A 30 -12.13 -20.99 6.71
C ASP A 30 -12.02 -22.52 6.58
N ARG A 31 -10.94 -23.01 5.98
CA ARG A 31 -10.67 -24.45 5.90
C ARG A 31 -10.52 -25.08 7.29
N ARG A 32 -9.78 -24.43 8.19
CA ARG A 32 -9.57 -24.93 9.56
C ARG A 32 -10.89 -24.99 10.33
N GLN A 33 -11.75 -23.97 10.21
CA GLN A 33 -13.05 -23.95 10.89
C GLN A 33 -13.97 -25.08 10.37
N ALA A 34 -13.96 -25.34 9.07
CA ALA A 34 -14.66 -26.48 8.48
C ALA A 34 -14.10 -27.83 8.95
N GLU A 35 -12.77 -27.98 9.03
CA GLU A 35 -12.10 -29.19 9.54
C GLU A 35 -12.41 -29.45 11.03
N LEU A 36 -12.68 -28.39 11.81
CA LEU A 36 -13.15 -28.48 13.19
C LEU A 36 -14.65 -28.81 13.31
N GLY A 37 -15.37 -28.93 12.18
CA GLY A 37 -16.78 -29.31 12.14
C GLY A 37 -17.76 -28.16 12.36
N HIS A 38 -17.30 -26.90 12.31
CA HIS A 38 -18.20 -25.76 12.38
C HIS A 38 -18.97 -25.59 11.07
N GLU A 39 -20.27 -25.29 11.15
CA GLU A 39 -21.12 -24.99 9.98
C GLU A 39 -21.15 -23.49 9.67
N ALA A 40 -20.86 -22.64 10.67
CA ALA A 40 -20.76 -21.20 10.55
C ALA A 40 -19.80 -20.64 11.62
N TRP A 41 -19.04 -19.61 11.27
CA TRP A 41 -18.11 -18.93 12.17
C TRP A 41 -18.06 -17.42 11.87
N PRO A 42 -17.70 -16.58 12.86
CA PRO A 42 -17.42 -15.17 12.63
C PRO A 42 -16.27 -15.00 11.64
N SER A 43 -16.39 -14.01 10.75
CA SER A 43 -15.28 -13.65 9.88
C SER A 43 -14.14 -13.02 10.71
N PRO A 44 -12.91 -13.58 10.72
CA PRO A 44 -11.79 -12.97 11.43
C PRO A 44 -11.44 -11.57 10.89
N ASP A 45 -10.69 -10.74 11.62
CA ASP A 45 -10.23 -9.45 11.10
C ASP A 45 -8.86 -9.59 10.41
N ILE A 46 -8.84 -10.19 9.21
CA ILE A 46 -7.65 -10.29 8.34
C ILE A 46 -7.80 -9.27 7.21
N ILE A 47 -6.88 -8.31 7.15
CA ILE A 47 -6.92 -7.17 6.23
C ILE A 47 -5.55 -6.89 5.61
N ALA A 48 -5.51 -6.51 4.34
CA ALA A 48 -4.27 -6.06 3.71
C ALA A 48 -3.96 -4.60 4.08
N TRP A 49 -2.69 -4.21 4.09
CA TRP A 49 -2.23 -2.86 4.42
C TRP A 49 -3.00 -1.74 3.69
N PRO A 50 -3.20 -1.78 2.36
CA PRO A 50 -4.01 -0.76 1.68
C PRO A 50 -5.47 -0.73 2.15
N GLY A 51 -6.01 -1.88 2.55
CA GLY A 51 -7.35 -1.99 3.11
C GLY A 51 -7.45 -1.37 4.51
N LEU A 52 -6.44 -1.58 5.35
CA LEU A 52 -6.35 -0.96 6.68
C LEU A 52 -6.31 0.57 6.57
N MET A 53 -5.48 1.11 5.66
CA MET A 53 -5.38 2.56 5.46
C MET A 53 -6.71 3.16 5.02
N GLN A 54 -7.42 2.47 4.11
CA GLN A 54 -8.76 2.86 3.67
C GLN A 54 -9.79 2.78 4.79
N ARG A 55 -9.73 1.75 5.65
CA ARG A 55 -10.62 1.59 6.81
C ARG A 55 -10.46 2.75 7.79
N LEU A 56 -9.22 3.01 8.22
CA LEU A 56 -8.90 4.07 9.16
C LEU A 56 -9.25 5.47 8.61
N TRP A 57 -9.01 5.70 7.32
CA TRP A 57 -9.42 6.95 6.67
C TRP A 57 -10.94 7.14 6.68
N ARG A 58 -11.71 6.11 6.28
CA ARG A 58 -13.17 6.19 6.25
C ARG A 58 -13.74 6.44 7.64
N GLU A 59 -13.22 5.76 8.66
CA GLU A 59 -13.62 5.99 10.05
C GLU A 59 -13.35 7.44 10.48
N ALA A 60 -12.20 7.99 10.11
CA ALA A 60 -11.87 9.39 10.39
C ALA A 60 -12.82 10.37 9.68
N VAL A 61 -13.18 10.08 8.42
CA VAL A 61 -14.17 10.89 7.67
C VAL A 61 -15.55 10.83 8.32
N ILE A 62 -16.01 9.64 8.70
CA ILE A 62 -17.31 9.45 9.39
C ILE A 62 -17.34 10.24 10.71
N GLN A 63 -16.21 10.31 11.42
CA GLN A 63 -16.06 11.06 12.66
C GLN A 63 -15.84 12.57 12.46
N GLY A 64 -15.84 13.07 11.22
CA GLY A 64 -15.60 14.48 10.91
C GLY A 64 -14.16 14.96 11.16
N ARG A 65 -13.21 14.02 11.30
CA ARG A 65 -11.78 14.30 11.60
C ARG A 65 -10.90 14.38 10.35
N ALA A 66 -11.44 13.94 9.23
CA ALA A 66 -10.78 13.96 7.94
C ALA A 66 -11.78 14.35 6.85
N ALA A 67 -11.27 14.91 5.75
CA ALA A 67 -12.05 15.25 4.58
C ALA A 67 -11.22 15.02 3.32
N GLY A 68 -11.90 14.74 2.22
CA GLY A 68 -11.30 14.59 0.90
C GLY A 68 -11.56 13.23 0.26
N ALA A 69 -11.59 13.23 -1.07
CA ALA A 69 -11.83 12.04 -1.87
C ALA A 69 -10.51 11.43 -2.35
N ILE A 70 -10.34 10.12 -2.16
CA ILE A 70 -9.15 9.40 -2.61
C ILE A 70 -9.28 9.10 -4.11
N LEU A 71 -8.26 9.46 -4.88
CA LEU A 71 -8.20 9.18 -6.30
C LEU A 71 -8.07 7.68 -6.55
N SER A 72 -8.84 7.19 -7.54
CA SER A 72 -8.56 5.90 -8.17
C SER A 72 -7.30 5.97 -9.03
N ALA A 73 -6.68 4.82 -9.29
CA ALA A 73 -5.48 4.74 -10.14
C ALA A 73 -5.70 5.31 -11.56
N ILE A 74 -6.92 5.23 -12.09
CA ILE A 74 -7.26 5.78 -13.41
C ILE A 74 -7.35 7.31 -13.32
N GLN A 75 -8.03 7.85 -12.30
CA GLN A 75 -8.14 9.30 -12.12
C GLN A 75 -6.77 9.95 -11.83
N GLU A 76 -5.93 9.30 -11.01
CA GLU A 76 -4.58 9.79 -10.75
C GLU A 76 -3.74 9.77 -12.02
N ARG A 77 -3.79 8.70 -12.82
CA ARG A 77 -3.09 8.66 -14.10
C ARG A 77 -3.57 9.75 -15.07
N ALA A 78 -4.87 9.97 -15.17
CA ALA A 78 -5.43 11.02 -16.02
C ALA A 78 -4.95 12.41 -15.58
N LEU A 79 -4.94 12.68 -14.27
CA LEU A 79 -4.42 13.93 -13.71
C LEU A 79 -2.94 14.14 -14.09
N TRP A 80 -2.12 13.09 -14.00
CA TRP A 80 -0.73 13.15 -14.43
C TRP A 80 -0.58 13.38 -15.94
N GLN A 81 -1.40 12.72 -16.77
CA GLN A 81 -1.39 12.92 -18.22
C GLN A 81 -1.70 14.38 -18.58
N ASP A 82 -2.72 14.98 -17.97
CA ASP A 82 -3.10 16.38 -18.20
C ASP A 82 -1.97 17.35 -17.85
N GLU A 83 -1.27 17.10 -16.74
CA GLU A 83 -0.18 17.96 -16.26
C GLU A 83 1.11 17.84 -17.08
N ILE A 84 1.39 16.63 -17.54
CA ILE A 84 2.51 16.37 -18.44
C ILE A 84 2.24 16.99 -19.82
N ALA A 85 0.99 16.90 -20.31
CA ALA A 85 0.57 17.53 -21.56
C ALA A 85 0.67 19.06 -21.48
N ALA A 86 0.20 19.65 -20.39
CA ALA A 86 0.31 21.09 -20.13
C ALA A 86 1.79 21.55 -20.02
N GLY A 87 2.69 20.66 -19.63
CA GLY A 87 4.14 20.89 -19.61
C GLY A 87 4.84 20.79 -20.97
N GLY A 88 4.11 20.60 -22.07
CA GLY A 88 4.66 20.59 -23.43
C GLY A 88 5.20 19.24 -23.91
N SER A 89 4.94 18.14 -23.18
CA SER A 89 5.33 16.81 -23.64
C SER A 89 4.50 16.36 -24.85
N THR A 90 5.16 15.74 -25.83
CA THR A 90 4.52 15.18 -27.02
C THR A 90 3.90 13.79 -26.77
N ASN A 91 4.22 13.13 -25.66
CA ASN A 91 3.66 11.82 -25.32
C ASN A 91 3.32 11.69 -23.81
N PRO A 92 2.33 12.45 -23.32
CA PRO A 92 1.93 12.44 -21.90
C PRO A 92 1.42 11.07 -21.45
N ALA A 93 0.77 10.32 -22.34
CA ALA A 93 0.21 9.01 -22.03
C ALA A 93 1.30 7.98 -21.68
N ALA A 94 2.45 8.02 -22.36
CA ALA A 94 3.57 7.12 -22.09
C ALA A 94 4.35 7.52 -20.83
N LEU A 95 4.42 8.80 -20.50
CA LEU A 95 5.18 9.30 -19.35
C LEU A 95 4.42 9.17 -18.02
N ALA A 96 3.09 9.33 -18.03
CA ALA A 96 2.29 9.35 -16.82
C ALA A 96 2.47 8.11 -15.90
N PRO A 97 2.55 6.86 -16.41
CA PRO A 97 2.82 5.71 -15.55
C PRO A 97 4.15 5.81 -14.79
N GLY A 98 5.19 6.35 -15.44
CA GLY A 98 6.50 6.58 -14.79
C GLY A 98 6.42 7.65 -13.72
N ALA A 99 5.76 8.76 -14.04
CA ALA A 99 5.59 9.87 -13.11
C ALA A 99 4.76 9.49 -11.88
N VAL A 100 3.66 8.73 -12.04
CA VAL A 100 2.88 8.17 -10.93
C VAL A 100 3.74 7.27 -10.03
N ARG A 101 4.59 6.42 -10.62
CA ARG A 101 5.49 5.54 -9.84
C ARG A 101 6.53 6.35 -9.06
N ALA A 102 7.17 7.32 -9.71
CA ALA A 102 8.16 8.18 -9.06
C ALA A 102 7.52 8.98 -7.91
N TRP A 103 6.34 9.55 -8.15
CA TRP A 103 5.54 10.24 -7.12
C TRP A 103 5.24 9.34 -5.93
N ARG A 104 4.80 8.11 -6.19
CA ARG A 104 4.52 7.13 -5.13
C ARG A 104 5.77 6.82 -4.31
N LEU A 105 6.92 6.61 -4.93
CA LEU A 105 8.19 6.36 -4.23
C LEU A 105 8.59 7.53 -3.33
N LEU A 106 8.44 8.77 -3.80
CA LEU A 106 8.70 9.96 -3.00
C LEU A 106 7.85 9.98 -1.70
N GLN A 107 6.58 9.58 -1.80
CA GLN A 107 5.67 9.52 -0.65
C GLN A 107 5.99 8.34 0.29
N GLU A 108 6.25 7.16 -0.26
CA GLU A 108 6.58 5.94 0.51
C GLU A 108 7.88 6.11 1.31
N TYR A 109 8.86 6.81 0.75
CA TYR A 109 10.14 7.08 1.40
C TYR A 109 10.19 8.41 2.17
N ALA A 110 9.05 9.11 2.28
CA ALA A 110 8.91 10.37 3.01
C ALA A 110 10.02 11.38 2.64
N VAL A 111 10.29 11.54 1.34
CA VAL A 111 11.34 12.43 0.85
C VAL A 111 11.03 13.87 1.30
N PRO A 112 11.91 14.53 2.09
CA PRO A 112 11.59 15.77 2.81
C PRO A 112 11.16 16.98 1.98
N SER A 113 11.30 16.95 0.65
CA SER A 113 10.86 18.01 -0.27
C SER A 113 9.34 18.01 -0.55
N LEU A 114 8.57 17.34 0.30
CA LEU A 114 7.11 17.23 0.22
C LEU A 114 6.53 17.57 1.60
N PRO A 115 6.15 18.84 1.85
CA PRO A 115 5.51 19.18 3.11
C PRO A 115 4.20 18.38 3.27
N PRO A 116 4.02 17.67 4.40
CA PRO A 116 2.95 16.69 4.58
C PRO A 116 1.55 17.30 4.64
N ASP A 117 1.45 18.62 4.80
CA ASP A 117 0.19 19.38 4.79
C ASP A 117 -0.23 19.83 3.38
N GLY A 118 0.65 19.65 2.40
CA GLY A 118 0.53 20.23 1.07
C GLY A 118 0.51 21.76 1.03
N ARG A 119 0.47 22.49 2.14
CA ARG A 119 0.20 23.95 2.13
C ARG A 119 1.47 24.78 2.13
N SER A 120 2.58 24.21 2.58
CA SER A 120 3.85 24.90 2.66
C SER A 120 4.64 24.78 1.34
N GLU A 121 5.46 25.78 1.01
CA GLU A 121 6.38 25.64 -0.11
C GLU A 121 7.46 24.59 0.25
N PRO A 122 7.69 23.62 -0.65
CA PRO A 122 8.74 22.63 -0.46
C PRO A 122 10.13 23.24 -0.54
N ASP A 123 10.98 22.94 0.46
CA ASP A 123 12.38 23.35 0.45
C ASP A 123 13.20 22.39 -0.43
N TYR A 124 13.37 22.80 -1.69
CA TYR A 124 14.10 22.04 -2.69
C TYR A 124 15.62 22.21 -2.61
N SER A 125 16.14 23.11 -1.77
CA SER A 125 17.58 23.43 -1.76
C SER A 125 18.45 22.23 -1.38
N VAL A 126 17.91 21.28 -0.61
CA VAL A 126 18.63 20.09 -0.14
C VAL A 126 18.75 19.03 -1.23
N ILE A 127 17.73 18.87 -2.08
CA ILE A 127 17.70 17.82 -3.12
C ILE A 127 18.28 18.34 -4.44
N ALA A 128 18.07 19.61 -4.76
CA ALA A 128 18.62 20.25 -5.96
C ALA A 128 20.16 20.28 -5.96
N ALA A 129 20.80 20.28 -4.78
CA ALA A 129 22.25 20.28 -4.66
C ALA A 129 22.91 18.94 -5.03
N GLU A 130 22.20 17.80 -4.87
CA GLU A 130 22.74 16.45 -5.12
C GLU A 130 22.25 15.83 -6.44
N ILE A 131 21.07 16.25 -6.93
CA ILE A 131 20.55 15.78 -8.21
C ILE A 131 21.10 16.67 -9.34
N GLN A 132 22.03 16.11 -10.12
CA GLN A 132 22.49 16.70 -11.38
C GLN A 132 21.26 17.09 -12.23
N GLU A 133 21.05 18.39 -12.46
CA GLU A 133 19.84 18.98 -13.07
C GLU A 133 19.65 18.54 -14.53
N SER A 134 19.08 17.36 -14.75
CA SER A 134 18.52 17.03 -16.06
C SER A 134 17.23 17.82 -16.26
N ALA A 135 16.99 18.29 -17.49
CA ALA A 135 15.74 18.97 -17.86
C ALA A 135 14.48 18.12 -17.52
N GLU A 136 14.63 16.79 -17.55
CA GLU A 136 13.58 15.83 -17.19
C GLU A 136 13.25 15.85 -15.69
N THR A 137 14.28 15.94 -14.83
CA THR A 137 14.07 16.04 -13.38
C THR A 137 13.39 17.36 -13.01
N ALA A 138 13.82 18.47 -13.60
CA ALA A 138 13.18 19.77 -13.41
C ALA A 138 11.72 19.77 -13.87
N ALA A 139 11.43 19.16 -15.03
CA ALA A 139 10.07 19.01 -15.53
C ALA A 139 9.19 18.17 -14.58
N PHE A 140 9.73 17.04 -14.08
CA PHE A 140 9.03 16.18 -13.13
C PHE A 140 8.69 16.90 -11.83
N TRP A 141 9.61 17.69 -11.27
CA TRP A 141 9.33 18.50 -10.09
C TRP A 141 8.28 19.58 -10.36
N GLY A 142 8.34 20.23 -11.54
CA GLY A 142 7.30 21.15 -11.97
C GLY A 142 5.91 20.50 -12.05
N TRP A 143 5.82 19.26 -12.55
CA TRP A 143 4.57 18.49 -12.54
C TRP A 143 4.11 18.15 -11.13
N CYS A 144 5.04 17.75 -10.25
CA CYS A 144 4.76 17.46 -8.85
C CYS A 144 4.08 18.65 -8.15
N GLU A 145 4.58 19.87 -8.31
CA GLU A 145 3.99 21.06 -7.70
C GLU A 145 2.56 21.31 -8.17
N ARG A 146 2.34 21.29 -9.50
CA ARG A 146 1.03 21.58 -10.06
C ARG A 146 -0.01 20.54 -9.67
N ILE A 147 0.38 19.27 -9.62
CA ILE A 147 -0.49 18.19 -9.13
C ILE A 147 -0.86 18.42 -7.67
N ARG A 148 0.09 18.76 -6.80
CA ARG A 148 -0.22 19.05 -5.39
C ARG A 148 -1.21 20.20 -5.27
N GLN A 149 -1.00 21.29 -6.01
CA GLN A 149 -1.93 22.42 -6.02
C GLN A 149 -3.33 21.98 -6.46
N ARG A 150 -3.44 21.21 -7.56
CA ARG A 150 -4.73 20.68 -8.03
C ARG A 150 -5.40 19.75 -7.02
N LEU A 151 -4.63 18.90 -6.34
CA LEU A 151 -5.13 18.02 -5.29
C LEU A 151 -5.71 18.83 -4.14
N ARG A 152 -4.99 19.88 -3.69
CA ARG A 152 -5.47 20.79 -2.64
C ARG A 152 -6.75 21.52 -3.02
N ASP A 153 -6.76 22.17 -4.18
CA ASP A 153 -7.88 23.01 -4.62
C ASP A 153 -9.18 22.24 -4.76
N ARG A 154 -9.08 20.94 -5.07
CA ARG A 154 -10.23 20.05 -5.28
C ARG A 154 -10.54 19.16 -4.08
N GLY A 155 -9.78 19.26 -2.98
CA GLY A 155 -9.92 18.35 -1.84
C GLY A 155 -9.72 16.88 -2.20
N LEU A 156 -8.80 16.61 -3.14
CA LEU A 156 -8.49 15.27 -3.63
C LEU A 156 -7.22 14.76 -2.97
N ILE A 157 -7.16 13.45 -2.76
CA ILE A 157 -6.05 12.78 -2.08
C ILE A 157 -5.48 11.72 -3.02
N SER A 158 -4.17 11.79 -3.28
CA SER A 158 -3.45 10.70 -3.92
C SER A 158 -3.44 9.47 -3.01
N ALA A 159 -3.65 8.28 -3.58
CA ALA A 159 -3.65 7.05 -2.81
C ALA A 159 -2.30 6.79 -2.10
N SER A 160 -1.17 7.27 -2.65
CA SER A 160 0.15 7.14 -2.02
C SER A 160 0.37 8.09 -0.84
N ALA A 161 -0.43 9.17 -0.72
CA ALA A 161 -0.37 10.08 0.43
C ALA A 161 -1.19 9.57 1.64
N LEU A 162 -2.07 8.60 1.41
CA LEU A 162 -3.03 8.12 2.40
C LEU A 162 -2.37 7.65 3.72
N PRO A 163 -1.27 6.86 3.71
CA PRO A 163 -0.71 6.36 4.97
C PRO A 163 -0.15 7.49 5.83
N ALA A 164 0.51 8.49 5.24
CA ALA A 164 1.00 9.66 5.98
C ALA A 164 -0.14 10.46 6.63
N LEU A 165 -1.25 10.66 5.92
CA LEU A 165 -2.43 11.34 6.47
C LEU A 165 -3.06 10.53 7.61
N VAL A 166 -3.16 9.21 7.45
CA VAL A 166 -3.67 8.30 8.49
C VAL A 166 -2.79 8.34 9.74
N ALA A 167 -1.45 8.34 9.59
CA ALA A 167 -0.53 8.45 10.73
C ALA A 167 -0.80 9.72 11.55
N ARG A 168 -0.99 10.86 10.88
CA ARG A 168 -1.31 12.13 11.53
C ARG A 168 -2.66 12.08 12.27
N ILE A 169 -3.70 11.57 11.61
CA ILE A 169 -5.03 11.44 12.23
C ILE A 169 -4.99 10.54 13.48
N ILE A 170 -4.21 9.46 13.44
CA ILE A 170 -4.04 8.56 14.58
C ILE A 170 -3.43 9.30 15.78
N LEU A 171 -2.41 10.13 15.54
CA LEU A 171 -1.76 10.93 16.59
C LEU A 171 -2.68 12.03 17.12
N ASP A 172 -3.39 12.72 16.23
CA ASP A 172 -4.22 13.88 16.56
C ASP A 172 -5.57 13.50 17.21
N SER A 173 -5.98 12.22 17.16
CA SER A 173 -7.31 11.82 17.59
C SER A 173 -7.39 10.55 18.45
N ALA A 174 -8.45 10.51 19.28
CA ALA A 174 -8.93 9.29 19.90
C ALA A 174 -9.69 8.45 18.85
N ALA A 175 -8.98 7.92 17.86
CA ALA A 175 -9.51 6.88 16.99
C ALA A 175 -9.79 5.62 17.81
N SER A 176 -10.89 4.93 17.51
CA SER A 176 -11.15 3.59 18.03
C SER A 176 -10.23 2.63 17.30
N LEU A 177 -9.15 2.21 17.96
CA LEU A 177 -8.16 1.31 17.37
C LEU A 177 -8.27 -0.08 18.00
N PRO A 178 -8.03 -1.15 17.24
CA PRO A 178 -7.83 -2.48 17.80
C PRO A 178 -6.74 -2.48 18.89
N SER A 179 -6.93 -3.30 19.93
CA SER A 179 -5.94 -3.44 20.99
C SER A 179 -4.65 -4.12 20.52
N GLU A 180 -4.74 -4.96 19.50
CA GLU A 180 -3.64 -5.74 18.96
C GLU A 180 -3.74 -5.87 17.44
N MET A 181 -2.60 -5.65 16.78
CA MET A 181 -2.42 -5.87 15.34
C MET A 181 -1.17 -6.71 15.12
N ILE A 182 -1.29 -7.75 14.31
CA ILE A 182 -0.18 -8.65 13.97
C ILE A 182 0.10 -8.53 12.48
N ALA A 183 1.29 -8.07 12.14
CA ALA A 183 1.74 -7.92 10.77
C ALA A 183 2.38 -9.20 10.25
N CYS A 184 2.11 -9.57 9.00
CA CYS A 184 2.77 -10.69 8.35
C CYS A 184 2.97 -10.48 6.84
N GLY A 185 4.09 -10.98 6.34
CA GLY A 185 4.42 -10.96 4.91
C GLY A 185 4.91 -9.59 4.40
N PHE A 186 5.42 -8.74 5.28
CA PHE A 186 6.20 -7.56 4.93
C PHE A 186 7.67 -7.96 4.82
N ASP A 187 8.31 -7.67 3.68
CA ASP A 187 9.73 -7.96 3.46
C ASP A 187 10.61 -6.85 4.06
N GLU A 188 10.31 -5.61 3.67
CA GLU A 188 10.90 -4.40 4.23
C GLU A 188 9.78 -3.36 4.41
N LEU A 189 9.73 -2.72 5.59
CA LEU A 189 8.82 -1.62 5.82
C LEU A 189 9.39 -0.34 5.19
N THR A 190 8.56 0.40 4.48
CA THR A 190 8.89 1.74 4.01
C THR A 190 8.90 2.74 5.19
N PRO A 191 9.61 3.88 5.09
CA PRO A 191 9.52 4.96 6.08
C PRO A 191 8.09 5.40 6.38
N GLN A 192 7.23 5.48 5.37
CA GLN A 192 5.83 5.86 5.53
C GLN A 192 5.03 4.81 6.32
N GLU A 193 5.24 3.52 6.06
CA GLU A 193 4.62 2.43 6.84
C GLU A 193 5.10 2.45 8.29
N ARG A 194 6.39 2.65 8.53
CA ARG A 194 6.95 2.81 9.87
C ARG A 194 6.32 3.97 10.63
N ALA A 195 6.04 5.09 9.97
CA ALA A 195 5.40 6.25 10.60
C ALA A 195 3.98 5.90 11.10
N VAL A 196 3.19 5.19 10.29
CA VAL A 196 1.85 4.71 10.69
C VAL A 196 1.94 3.73 11.86
N ILE A 197 2.85 2.75 11.79
CA ILE A 197 3.04 1.76 12.86
C ILE A 197 3.45 2.45 14.16
N SER A 198 4.30 3.46 14.07
CA SER A 198 4.74 4.25 15.22
C SER A 198 3.59 5.05 15.82
N ALA A 199 2.73 5.65 14.98
CA ALA A 199 1.51 6.33 15.43
C ALA A 199 0.54 5.36 16.14
N LEU A 200 0.34 4.16 15.58
CA LEU A 200 -0.50 3.12 16.20
C LEU A 200 0.06 2.71 17.58
N ARG A 201 1.36 2.45 17.68
CA ARG A 201 2.03 2.12 18.95
C ARG A 201 1.91 3.24 19.98
N ALA A 202 2.08 4.50 19.56
CA ALA A 202 1.92 5.66 20.43
C ALA A 202 0.50 5.78 21.01
N ARG A 203 -0.50 5.25 20.31
CA ARG A 203 -1.90 5.18 20.75
C ARG A 203 -2.25 3.90 21.54
N GLY A 204 -1.27 3.06 21.85
CA GLY A 204 -1.42 1.86 22.68
C GLY A 204 -1.76 0.59 21.92
N VAL A 205 -1.72 0.60 20.59
CA VAL A 205 -1.91 -0.63 19.78
C VAL A 205 -0.69 -1.53 19.95
N LYS A 206 -0.91 -2.77 20.40
CA LYS A 206 0.14 -3.79 20.42
C LYS A 206 0.43 -4.23 18.99
N TRP A 207 1.54 -3.76 18.43
CA TRP A 207 1.99 -4.15 17.09
C TRP A 207 3.12 -5.17 17.16
N SER A 208 2.86 -6.37 16.68
CA SER A 208 3.83 -7.46 16.55
C SER A 208 3.98 -7.90 15.10
N GLU A 209 5.13 -8.48 14.77
CA GLU A 209 5.39 -9.08 13.46
C GLU A 209 5.49 -10.58 13.62
N ALA A 210 4.75 -11.31 12.79
CA ALA A 210 4.78 -12.75 12.75
C ALA A 210 5.30 -13.21 11.39
N PRO A 211 6.19 -14.22 11.37
CA PRO A 211 6.64 -14.79 10.11
C PRO A 211 5.44 -15.35 9.35
N CYS A 212 5.24 -14.85 8.13
CA CYS A 212 4.33 -15.48 7.18
C CYS A 212 5.05 -16.72 6.60
N ALA A 213 5.24 -17.74 7.44
CA ALA A 213 5.72 -19.03 6.96
C ALA A 213 4.63 -19.60 6.03
N ALA A 214 4.83 -19.44 4.72
CA ALA A 214 4.17 -20.29 3.76
C ALA A 214 4.48 -21.74 4.13
N PRO A 215 3.54 -22.69 3.99
CA PRO A 215 3.90 -24.09 4.08
C PRO A 215 5.07 -24.31 3.13
N ARG A 216 6.24 -24.71 3.66
CA ARG A 216 7.37 -25.19 2.86
C ARG A 216 6.92 -26.51 2.23
N GLY A 217 6.09 -26.43 1.20
CA GLY A 217 5.88 -27.53 0.29
C GLY A 217 7.21 -27.80 -0.44
N PRO A 218 7.43 -29.03 -0.93
CA PRO A 218 8.60 -29.33 -1.73
C PRO A 218 8.59 -28.42 -2.97
N VAL A 219 9.47 -27.42 -3.00
CA VAL A 219 9.70 -26.61 -4.19
C VAL A 219 10.44 -27.50 -5.18
N ARG A 220 9.79 -27.81 -6.30
CA ARG A 220 10.42 -28.54 -7.41
C ARG A 220 10.88 -27.50 -8.43
N ALA A 221 12.20 -27.32 -8.52
CA ALA A 221 12.81 -26.57 -9.62
C ALA A 221 13.07 -27.55 -10.77
N CYS A 222 12.61 -27.19 -11.97
CA CYS A 222 12.81 -27.96 -13.19
C CYS A 222 13.65 -27.13 -14.16
N ARG A 223 14.68 -27.72 -14.77
CA ARG A 223 15.46 -27.08 -15.82
C ARG A 223 14.93 -27.53 -17.18
N ALA A 224 14.61 -26.59 -18.06
CA ALA A 224 14.32 -26.88 -19.45
C ALA A 224 15.61 -26.84 -20.29
N ALA A 225 15.64 -27.62 -21.38
CA ALA A 225 16.78 -27.63 -22.30
C ALA A 225 16.86 -26.34 -23.15
N ASP A 226 15.71 -25.71 -23.40
CA ASP A 226 15.57 -24.47 -24.19
C ASP A 226 14.33 -23.68 -23.74
N PRO A 227 14.21 -22.39 -24.12
CA PRO A 227 13.08 -21.54 -23.72
C PRO A 227 11.70 -22.04 -24.19
N LEU A 228 11.63 -22.76 -25.31
CA LEU A 228 10.37 -23.26 -25.85
C LEU A 228 9.84 -24.42 -24.98
N ARG A 229 10.74 -25.29 -24.54
CA ARG A 229 10.45 -26.38 -23.59
C ARG A 229 10.09 -25.86 -22.20
N GLU A 230 10.64 -24.73 -21.78
CA GLU A 230 10.24 -24.06 -20.54
C GLU A 230 8.76 -23.64 -20.59
N ILE A 231 8.36 -22.98 -21.68
CA ILE A 231 6.97 -22.54 -21.89
C ILE A 231 6.02 -23.75 -21.94
N GLU A 232 6.37 -24.81 -22.67
CA GLU A 232 5.56 -26.04 -22.71
C GLU A 232 5.39 -26.68 -21.32
N ALA A 233 6.48 -26.75 -20.54
CA ALA A 233 6.44 -27.33 -19.20
C ALA A 233 5.58 -26.49 -18.24
N ALA A 234 5.69 -25.16 -18.31
CA ALA A 234 4.85 -24.25 -17.54
C ALA A 234 3.37 -24.37 -17.92
N ALA A 235 3.06 -24.49 -19.21
CA ALA A 235 1.69 -24.67 -19.70
C ALA A 235 1.07 -26.01 -19.25
N ARG A 236 1.85 -27.12 -19.34
CA ARG A 236 1.40 -28.44 -18.84
C ARG A 236 1.17 -28.42 -17.32
N TRP A 237 2.06 -27.77 -16.56
CA TRP A 237 1.88 -27.61 -15.13
C TRP A 237 0.61 -26.82 -14.80
N ALA A 238 0.39 -25.68 -15.47
CA ALA A 238 -0.80 -24.85 -15.24
C ALA A 238 -2.10 -25.62 -15.55
N ARG A 239 -2.12 -26.41 -16.63
CA ARG A 239 -3.27 -27.27 -16.98
C ARG A 239 -3.56 -28.29 -15.87
N ALA A 240 -2.54 -28.96 -15.35
CA ALA A 240 -2.68 -29.94 -14.27
C ALA A 240 -3.11 -29.34 -12.91
N GLN A 241 -3.13 -28.01 -12.77
CA GLN A 241 -3.70 -27.33 -11.59
C GLN A 241 -5.18 -26.96 -11.78
N LEU A 242 -5.71 -27.04 -13.00
CA LEU A 242 -7.10 -26.70 -13.34
C LEU A 242 -7.99 -27.93 -13.53
N GLU A 243 -7.40 -29.08 -13.84
CA GLU A 243 -8.04 -30.41 -13.85
C GLU A 243 -8.09 -31.00 -12.43
#